data_AF-A0A7C2QRE0-F1
#
_entry.id   AF-A0A7C2QRE0-F1
#
_cell.length_a   1.000
_cell.length_b   1.000
_cell.length_c   1.000
_cell.angle_alpha   90.00
_cell.angle_beta   90.00
_cell.angle_gamma   90.00
#
_symmetry.space_group_name_H-M   'P 1'
#
loop_
_entity.id
_entity.type
_entity.pdbx_description
1 polymer ?
#
loop_
_entity_poly.entity_id
_entity_poly.type
_entity_poly.pdbx_seq_one_letter_code
_entity_poly.pdbx_strand_id
1 'polypeptide(L)'
;MLSRKPSAGGRDILYVALAEAIGEGGCPVCRCVEKAERNFLWTLLYEHANDPHVRGKIIEGNGFCGYHFRRLIEIAGSDPLIGGLAPALIVENLLLKYVESAEADVRLETSCYACSELAKIEESYASSFASRLATTDLLNL
;
A
#
# COMPACT_ATOMS: atom_id res chain seq x y z
N MET A 1 7.12 3.84 -7.52
CA MET A 1 7.21 3.29 -8.89
C MET A 1 8.59 2.69 -9.15
N LEU A 2 8.91 1.54 -8.56
CA LEU A 2 10.12 0.77 -8.88
C LEU A 2 9.70 -0.52 -9.59
N SER A 3 9.27 -0.41 -10.86
CA SER A 3 8.94 -1.56 -11.72
C SER A 3 10.18 -2.14 -12.41
N ARG A 4 11.33 -2.19 -11.72
CA ARG A 4 12.47 -2.96 -12.24
C ARG A 4 12.26 -4.42 -11.89
N LYS A 5 12.16 -5.27 -12.91
CA LYS A 5 12.24 -6.72 -12.78
C LYS A 5 13.50 -7.05 -11.95
N PRO A 6 13.40 -7.85 -10.87
CA PRO A 6 14.56 -8.18 -10.06
C PRO A 6 15.61 -8.86 -10.94
N SER A 7 16.83 -8.33 -10.93
CA SER A 7 17.92 -8.99 -11.66
C SER A 7 18.28 -10.25 -10.90
N ALA A 8 18.28 -11.39 -11.58
CA ALA A 8 18.45 -12.72 -10.98
C ALA A 8 19.80 -12.94 -10.26
N GLY A 9 20.72 -11.97 -10.28
CA GLY A 9 22.04 -12.06 -9.66
C GLY A 9 22.55 -10.78 -8.99
N GLY A 10 21.71 -9.77 -8.78
CA GLY A 10 22.12 -8.49 -8.17
C GLY A 10 21.61 -8.27 -6.75
N ARG A 11 22.45 -7.67 -5.89
CA ARG A 11 22.03 -7.04 -4.61
C ARG A 11 21.29 -5.73 -4.92
N ASP A 12 20.04 -5.85 -5.33
CA ASP A 12 19.14 -4.73 -5.58
C ASP A 12 18.44 -4.27 -4.29
N ILE A 13 17.57 -3.25 -4.39
CA ILE A 13 16.86 -2.71 -3.23
C ILE A 13 15.94 -3.73 -2.56
N LEU A 14 15.38 -4.68 -3.33
CA LEU A 14 14.51 -5.72 -2.79
C LEU A 14 15.35 -6.73 -1.99
N TYR A 15 16.55 -7.06 -2.47
CA TYR A 15 17.50 -7.89 -1.73
C TYR A 15 17.84 -7.27 -0.37
N VAL A 16 18.21 -5.98 -0.34
CA VAL A 16 18.60 -5.30 0.91
C VAL A 16 17.44 -5.32 1.91
N ALA A 17 16.22 -4.96 1.47
CA ALA A 17 15.04 -4.97 2.33
C ALA A 17 14.69 -6.37 2.85
N LEU A 18 14.81 -7.42 2.02
CA LEU A 18 14.56 -8.80 2.43
C LEU A 18 15.62 -9.30 3.42
N ALA A 19 16.90 -8.99 3.19
CA ALA A 19 17.99 -9.35 4.07
C ALA A 19 17.83 -8.72 5.47
N GLU A 20 17.48 -7.44 5.53
CA GLU A 20 17.13 -6.77 6.80
C GLU A 20 15.95 -7.46 7.49
N ALA A 21 14.88 -7.75 6.73
CA ALA A 21 13.67 -8.34 7.27
C ALA A 21 13.87 -9.76 7.82
N ILE A 22 14.82 -10.54 7.29
CA ILE A 22 15.17 -11.87 7.80
C ILE A 22 15.76 -11.76 9.22
N GLY A 23 16.64 -10.79 9.46
CA GLY A 23 17.27 -10.57 10.77
C GLY A 23 16.29 -10.18 11.88
N GLU A 24 15.12 -9.65 11.53
CA GLU A 24 14.07 -9.25 12.47
C GLU A 24 13.11 -10.39 12.85
N GLY A 25 13.23 -11.56 12.21
CA GLY A 25 12.36 -12.72 12.44
C GLY A 25 10.94 -12.60 11.84
N GLY A 26 10.25 -13.74 11.76
CA GLY A 26 8.95 -13.86 11.07
C GLY A 26 9.10 -14.03 9.56
N CYS A 27 8.03 -13.81 8.79
CA CYS A 27 8.07 -13.87 7.33
C CYS A 27 8.66 -12.56 6.75
N PRO A 28 9.81 -12.60 6.04
CA PRO A 28 10.45 -11.38 5.55
C PRO A 28 9.61 -10.67 4.48
N VAL A 29 8.88 -11.43 3.65
CA VAL A 29 7.98 -10.84 2.63
C VAL A 29 6.85 -10.06 3.29
N CYS A 30 6.16 -10.65 4.27
CA CYS A 30 5.07 -9.98 5.00
C CYS A 30 5.57 -8.69 5.66
N ARG A 31 6.73 -8.74 6.32
CA ARG A 31 7.35 -7.57 6.95
C ARG A 31 7.68 -6.46 5.95
N CYS A 32 8.26 -6.80 4.79
CA CYS A 32 8.52 -5.84 3.72
C CYS A 32 7.22 -5.21 3.18
N VAL A 33 6.16 -6.02 3.02
CA VAL A 33 4.84 -5.55 2.55
C VAL A 33 4.18 -4.64 3.58
N GLU A 34 4.22 -4.96 4.87
CA GLU A 34 3.69 -4.11 5.94
C GLU A 34 4.42 -2.75 6.02
N LYS A 35 5.75 -2.76 5.87
CA LYS A 35 6.56 -1.53 5.79
C LYS A 35 6.18 -0.71 4.55
N ALA A 36 5.99 -1.37 3.41
CA ALA A 36 5.56 -0.72 2.19
C ALA A 36 4.14 -0.16 2.27
N GLU A 37 3.21 -0.87 2.92
CA GLU A 37 1.85 -0.40 3.21
C GLU A 37 1.90 0.90 4.02
N ARG A 38 2.63 0.90 5.13
CA ARG A 38 2.76 2.09 5.98
C ARG A 38 3.29 3.28 5.18
N ASN A 39 4.37 3.07 4.42
CA ASN A 39 4.96 4.13 3.61
C ASN A 39 4.01 4.61 2.51
N PHE A 40 3.32 3.70 1.83
CA PHE A 40 2.36 4.03 0.78
C PHE A 40 1.22 4.89 1.31
N LEU A 41 0.60 4.49 2.43
CA LEU A 41 -0.52 5.23 3.02
C LEU A 41 -0.06 6.57 3.60
N TRP A 42 1.13 6.62 4.20
CA TRP A 42 1.74 7.86 4.67
C TRP A 42 1.98 8.84 3.50
N THR A 43 2.63 8.39 2.43
CA THR A 43 2.87 9.20 1.22
C THR A 43 1.56 9.62 0.56
N LEU A 44 0.57 8.73 0.51
CA LEU A 44 -0.75 9.05 -0.01
C LEU A 44 -1.36 10.26 0.72
N LEU A 45 -1.32 10.24 2.05
CA LEU A 45 -1.91 11.28 2.87
C LEU A 45 -1.08 12.57 2.86
N TYR A 46 0.24 12.45 2.88
CA TYR A 46 1.14 13.60 2.95
C TYR A 46 1.31 14.31 1.60
N GLU A 47 1.49 13.56 0.51
CA GLU A 47 1.84 14.10 -0.81
C GLU A 47 0.67 14.10 -1.80
N HIS A 48 -0.18 13.07 -1.76
CA HIS A 48 -1.13 12.79 -2.85
C HIS A 48 -2.59 13.03 -2.51
N ALA A 49 -2.92 13.48 -1.30
CA ALA A 49 -4.30 13.71 -0.88
C ALA A 49 -5.03 14.72 -1.78
N ASN A 50 -4.30 15.65 -2.37
CA ASN A 50 -4.81 16.67 -3.30
C ASN A 50 -4.49 16.37 -4.77
N ASP A 51 -3.80 15.28 -5.08
CA ASP A 51 -3.46 14.92 -6.47
C ASP A 51 -4.73 14.45 -7.22
N PRO A 52 -5.14 15.12 -8.31
CA PRO A 52 -6.37 14.78 -9.02
C PRO A 52 -6.38 13.36 -9.60
N HIS A 53 -5.23 12.86 -10.06
CA HIS A 53 -5.12 11.53 -10.66
C HIS A 53 -5.28 10.44 -9.59
N VAL A 54 -4.64 10.62 -8.44
CA VAL A 54 -4.78 9.70 -7.31
C VAL A 54 -6.20 9.73 -6.75
N ARG A 55 -6.80 10.91 -6.59
CA ARG A 55 -8.20 11.05 -6.17
C ARG A 55 -9.16 10.38 -7.16
N GLY A 56 -8.93 10.51 -8.46
CA GLY A 56 -9.70 9.83 -9.50
C GLY A 56 -9.73 8.31 -9.29
N LYS A 57 -8.57 7.69 -9.08
CA LYS A 57 -8.48 6.24 -8.81
C LYS A 57 -9.24 5.81 -7.56
N ILE A 58 -9.17 6.60 -6.48
CA ILE A 58 -9.89 6.31 -5.23
C ILE A 58 -11.41 6.38 -5.47
N ILE A 59 -11.87 7.40 -6.19
CA ILE A 59 -13.29 7.60 -6.52
C ILE A 59 -13.80 6.50 -7.44
N GLU A 60 -13.07 6.16 -8.51
CA GLU A 60 -13.41 5.08 -9.44
C GLU A 60 -13.56 3.74 -8.70
N GLY A 61 -12.66 3.45 -7.76
CA GLY A 61 -12.69 2.24 -6.94
C GLY A 61 -13.66 2.27 -5.75
N ASN A 62 -14.43 3.34 -5.55
CA ASN A 62 -15.30 3.52 -4.38
C ASN A 62 -14.55 3.45 -3.03
N GLY A 63 -13.27 3.83 -3.02
CA GLY A 63 -12.49 4.02 -1.81
C GLY A 63 -11.55 2.89 -1.44
N PHE A 64 -11.65 2.45 -0.18
CA PHE A 64 -10.76 1.48 0.46
C PHE A 64 -11.57 0.36 1.09
N CYS A 65 -10.99 -0.85 1.20
CA CYS A 65 -11.57 -1.89 2.02
C CYS A 65 -11.51 -1.51 3.51
N GLY A 66 -12.32 -2.16 4.34
CA GLY A 66 -12.38 -1.83 5.78
C GLY A 66 -11.03 -1.93 6.51
N TYR A 67 -10.16 -2.84 6.08
CA TYR A 67 -8.79 -2.94 6.60
C TYR A 67 -7.97 -1.69 6.25
N HIS A 68 -7.80 -1.39 4.96
CA HIS A 68 -6.97 -0.26 4.53
C HIS A 68 -7.56 1.10 4.93
N PHE A 69 -8.88 1.22 5.03
CA PHE A 69 -9.50 2.42 5.56
C PHE A 69 -9.07 2.66 7.03
N ARG A 70 -9.12 1.62 7.87
CA ARG A 70 -8.66 1.74 9.27
C ARG A 70 -7.19 2.12 9.35
N ARG A 71 -6.35 1.47 8.55
CA ARG A 71 -4.90 1.76 8.49
C ARG A 71 -4.62 3.20 8.04
N LEU A 72 -5.38 3.71 7.07
CA LEU A 72 -5.29 5.11 6.63
C LEU A 72 -5.56 6.09 7.79
N ILE A 73 -6.61 5.85 8.56
CA ILE A 73 -6.96 6.70 9.72
C ILE A 73 -5.91 6.59 10.84
N GLU A 74 -5.43 5.38 11.14
CA GLU A 74 -4.37 5.15 12.12
C GLU A 74 -3.09 5.92 11.75
N ILE A 75 -2.68 5.88 10.49
CA ILE A 75 -1.49 6.59 10.01
C ILE A 75 -1.66 8.09 10.10
N ALA A 76 -2.83 8.61 9.68
CA ALA A 76 -3.15 10.03 9.79
C ALA A 76 -3.09 10.53 11.24
N GLY A 77 -3.56 9.72 12.20
CA GLY A 77 -3.50 10.05 13.62
C GLY A 77 -2.13 9.85 14.28
N SER A 78 -1.24 9.07 13.66
CA SER A 78 0.08 8.75 14.22
C SER A 78 1.15 9.80 13.97
N ASP A 79 0.96 10.66 12.96
CA ASP A 79 1.94 11.66 12.53
C ASP A 79 1.31 13.07 12.49
N PRO A 80 1.76 14.01 13.35
CA PRO A 80 1.26 15.39 13.34
C PRO A 80 1.44 16.12 12.01
N LEU A 81 2.39 15.70 11.16
CA LEU A 81 2.60 16.29 9.84
C LEU A 81 1.49 15.92 8.84
N ILE A 82 0.81 14.79 9.05
CA ILE A 82 -0.34 14.39 8.24
C ILE A 82 -1.61 15.04 8.80
N GLY A 83 -1.88 14.81 10.08
CA GLY A 83 -3.09 15.27 10.74
C GLY A 83 -4.39 14.77 10.10
N GLY A 84 -5.51 15.45 10.39
CA GLY A 84 -6.84 15.00 9.99
C GLY A 84 -7.34 15.50 8.63
N LEU A 85 -6.66 16.46 7.99
CA LEU A 85 -7.20 17.13 6.80
C LEU A 85 -7.23 16.22 5.56
N ALA A 86 -6.10 15.56 5.27
CA ALA A 86 -5.99 14.63 4.15
C ALA A 86 -7.05 13.51 4.16
N PRO A 87 -7.22 12.74 5.27
CA PRO A 87 -8.27 11.72 5.30
C PRO A 87 -9.68 12.34 5.26
N ALA A 88 -9.90 13.53 5.82
CA ALA A 88 -11.20 14.20 5.77
C ALA A 88 -11.62 14.53 4.32
N LEU A 89 -10.72 15.06 3.50
CA LEU A 89 -10.98 15.35 2.09
C LEU A 89 -11.29 14.08 1.29
N ILE A 90 -10.55 12.99 1.54
CA ILE A 90 -10.80 11.70 0.90
C ILE A 90 -12.19 11.17 1.30
N VAL A 91 -12.49 11.21 2.59
CA VAL A 91 -13.76 10.72 3.14
C VAL A 91 -14.94 11.54 2.66
N GLU A 92 -14.84 12.86 2.61
CA GLU A 92 -15.90 13.75 2.13
C GLU A 92 -16.34 13.38 0.70
N ASN A 93 -15.39 13.20 -0.22
CA ASN A 93 -15.68 12.79 -1.60
C ASN A 93 -16.33 11.41 -1.69
N LEU A 94 -15.86 10.46 -0.88
CA LEU A 94 -16.44 9.13 -0.85
C LEU A 94 -17.86 9.18 -0.28
N LEU A 95 -18.08 9.89 0.82
CA LEU A 95 -19.39 10.01 1.46
C LEU A 95 -20.44 10.59 0.52
N LEU A 96 -20.11 11.65 -0.23
CA LEU A 96 -21.02 12.19 -1.24
C LEU A 96 -21.47 11.11 -2.23
N LYS A 97 -20.52 10.32 -2.76
CA LYS A 97 -20.82 9.22 -3.69
C LYS A 97 -21.66 8.10 -3.04
N TYR A 98 -21.37 7.75 -1.79
CA TYR A 98 -22.14 6.72 -1.06
C TYR A 98 -23.56 7.21 -0.76
N VAL A 99 -23.77 8.49 -0.43
CA VAL A 99 -25.09 9.09 -0.24
C VAL A 99 -25.88 9.04 -1.54
N GLU A 100 -25.31 9.52 -2.65
CA GLU A 100 -25.96 9.46 -3.97
C GLU A 100 -26.35 8.02 -4.35
N SER A 101 -25.47 7.05 -4.09
CA SER A 101 -25.76 5.64 -4.36
C SER A 101 -26.88 5.08 -3.49
N ALA A 102 -26.96 5.51 -2.23
CA ALA A 102 -28.00 5.08 -1.30
C ALA A 102 -29.37 5.67 -1.66
N GLU A 103 -29.41 6.94 -2.06
CA GLU A 103 -30.63 7.59 -2.57
C GLU A 103 -31.15 6.93 -3.86
N ALA A 104 -30.24 6.43 -4.69
CA ALA A 104 -30.55 5.71 -5.91
C ALA A 104 -30.84 4.20 -5.72
N ASP A 105 -30.75 3.68 -4.48
CA ASP A 105 -30.83 2.23 -4.16
C ASP A 105 -29.83 1.37 -4.99
N VAL A 106 -28.64 1.91 -5.23
CA VAL A 106 -27.55 1.25 -5.97
C VAL A 106 -26.44 0.86 -5.00
N ARG A 107 -26.11 -0.43 -4.96
CA ARG A 107 -24.97 -0.91 -4.18
C ARG A 107 -23.66 -0.65 -4.91
N LEU A 108 -22.75 0.07 -4.26
CA LEU A 108 -21.38 0.25 -4.75
C LEU A 108 -20.50 -0.95 -4.37
N GLU A 109 -19.79 -1.50 -5.35
CA GLU A 109 -18.71 -2.46 -5.09
C GLU A 109 -17.38 -1.73 -4.89
N THR A 110 -16.69 -2.03 -3.80
CA THR A 110 -15.41 -1.38 -3.48
C THR A 110 -14.25 -2.13 -4.12
N SER A 111 -13.56 -1.47 -5.05
CA SER A 111 -12.23 -1.86 -5.54
C SER A 111 -11.18 -1.03 -4.79
N CYS A 112 -10.62 -1.61 -3.73
CA CYS A 112 -9.75 -0.88 -2.82
C CYS A 112 -8.48 -0.37 -3.53
N TYR A 113 -8.28 0.95 -3.52
CA TYR A 113 -7.09 1.58 -4.12
C TYR A 113 -5.78 1.04 -3.52
N ALA A 114 -5.68 0.98 -2.19
CA ALA A 114 -4.49 0.47 -1.51
C ALA A 114 -4.18 -1.00 -1.84
N CYS A 115 -5.19 -1.90 -1.81
CA CYS A 115 -5.01 -3.30 -2.23
C CYS A 115 -4.39 -3.39 -3.63
N SER A 116 -4.90 -2.61 -4.59
CA SER A 116 -4.45 -2.66 -5.98
C SER A 116 -3.00 -2.22 -6.17
N GLU A 117 -2.53 -1.25 -5.38
CA GLU A 117 -1.15 -0.78 -5.45
C GLU A 117 -0.20 -1.70 -4.65
N LEU A 118 -0.65 -2.24 -3.51
CA LEU A 118 0.16 -3.11 -2.65
C LEU A 118 0.33 -4.52 -3.21
N ALA A 119 -0.65 -5.06 -3.95
CA ALA A 119 -0.55 -6.36 -4.59
C ALA A 119 0.70 -6.47 -5.50
N LYS A 120 1.04 -5.38 -6.21
CA LYS A 120 2.24 -5.31 -7.07
C LYS A 120 3.53 -5.38 -6.27
N ILE A 121 3.52 -4.77 -5.08
CA ILE A 121 4.67 -4.75 -4.17
C ILE A 121 4.87 -6.13 -3.56
N GLU A 122 3.78 -6.75 -3.09
CA GLU A 122 3.78 -8.12 -2.59
C GLU A 122 4.33 -9.10 -3.63
N GLU A 123 3.82 -9.05 -4.87
CA GLU A 123 4.30 -9.91 -5.96
C GLU A 123 5.80 -9.73 -6.22
N SER A 124 6.28 -8.47 -6.17
CA SER A 124 7.70 -8.15 -6.36
C SER A 124 8.58 -8.75 -5.26
N TYR A 125 8.20 -8.59 -3.99
CA TYR A 125 8.93 -9.17 -2.87
C TYR A 125 8.85 -10.69 -2.83
N ALA A 126 7.67 -11.28 -3.07
CA ALA A 126 7.48 -12.72 -3.11
C ALA A 126 8.33 -13.38 -4.20
N SER A 127 8.32 -12.81 -5.42
CA SER A 127 9.13 -13.30 -6.54
C SER A 127 10.63 -13.14 -6.27
N SER A 128 11.02 -11.99 -5.72
CA SER A 128 12.40 -11.66 -5.36
C SER A 128 12.95 -12.59 -4.27
N PHE A 129 12.12 -12.96 -3.30
CA PHE A 129 12.46 -13.90 -2.24
C PHE A 129 12.55 -15.33 -2.77
N ALA A 130 11.55 -15.78 -3.54
CA ALA A 130 11.51 -17.13 -4.11
C ALA A 130 12.70 -17.43 -5.03
N SER A 131 13.10 -16.47 -5.88
CA SER A 131 14.22 -16.65 -6.80
C SER A 131 15.56 -16.81 -6.08
N ARG A 132 15.69 -16.26 -4.87
CA ARG A 132 16.94 -16.20 -4.10
C ARG A 132 17.01 -17.24 -2.98
N LEU A 133 15.86 -17.79 -2.55
CA LEU A 133 15.84 -19.00 -1.72
C LEU A 133 16.57 -20.15 -2.42
N ALA A 134 16.39 -20.28 -3.74
CA ALA A 134 17.04 -21.32 -4.54
C ALA A 134 18.55 -21.12 -4.70
N THR A 135 19.08 -19.90 -4.48
CA THR A 135 20.49 -19.56 -4.68
C THR A 135 21.28 -19.43 -3.39
N THR A 136 20.72 -19.78 -2.23
CA THR A 136 21.34 -19.78 -0.87
C THR A 136 21.88 -18.43 -0.35
N ASP A 137 22.05 -17.42 -1.20
CA ASP A 137 22.66 -16.12 -0.84
C ASP A 137 21.89 -15.31 0.21
N LEU A 138 20.58 -15.52 0.38
CA LEU A 138 19.76 -14.75 1.34
C LEU A 138 19.75 -15.32 2.76
N LEU A 139 19.92 -16.63 2.93
CA LEU A 139 19.81 -17.31 4.23
C LEU A 139 21.16 -17.58 4.90
N ASN A 140 22.26 -17.23 4.23
CA ASN A 140 23.62 -17.33 4.76
C ASN A 140 24.11 -16.03 5.43
N LEU A 141 23.20 -15.08 5.68
CA LEU A 141 23.45 -13.85 6.44
C LEU A 141 23.16 -14.08 7.93
#